data_AF-A0A7S0FLX0-F1
#
_entry.id   AF-A0A7S0FLX0-F1
#
_cell.length_a   1.000
_cell.length_b   1.000
_cell.length_c   1.000
_cell.angle_alpha   90.00
_cell.angle_beta   90.00
_cell.angle_gamma   90.00
#
_symmetry.space_group_name_H-M   'P 1'
#
loop_
_entity.id
_entity.type
_entity.pdbx_description
1 polymer ?
#
loop_
_entity_poly.entity_id
_entity_poly.type
_entity_poly.pdbx_seq_one_letter_code
_entity_poly.pdbx_strand_id
1 'polypeptide(L)'
;VRGTSTAGSDTPPRVAAAGMNFGLKTDSTAQERWARFASDETVPSGVAEAELRLLRAARQAASHLHFLELAVVSQEELESSHDCSPAWSGPVMMGVPGRRKAGVLECYSPFSGIPLRQKVELTDAALQVREAQRAMGALVGLAVADALGAPFEFLEAVDREDRRHRFDLATFKPIGPKNKFRVKPGQWTDDTSMGLCLADSLLARGRYNGSDTRVRYHNWWFLGYNNAFGNDNRTGSIGLGGNVAKSLRAMRPNEAPPPTYDAATEDSGNG
;
A
#
# COMPACT_ATOMS: atom_id res chain seq x y z
N VAL A 1 11.63 -33.65 -32.87
CA VAL A 1 11.00 -34.45 -31.79
C VAL A 1 11.71 -34.13 -30.48
N ARG A 2 10.94 -33.59 -29.50
CA ARG A 2 11.20 -33.38 -28.03
C ARG A 2 12.42 -32.50 -27.67
N GLY A 3 12.35 -31.42 -26.88
CA GLY A 3 11.35 -30.91 -25.93
C GLY A 3 11.70 -31.27 -24.48
N THR A 4 12.06 -30.25 -23.67
CA THR A 4 11.86 -30.04 -22.20
C THR A 4 12.66 -28.77 -21.83
N SER A 5 12.12 -27.58 -21.54
CA SER A 5 11.14 -27.14 -20.52
C SER A 5 11.51 -27.51 -19.08
N THR A 6 12.03 -26.53 -18.35
CA THR A 6 11.86 -26.30 -16.89
C THR A 6 12.03 -24.79 -16.67
N ALA A 7 10.97 -23.98 -16.83
CA ALA A 7 10.11 -23.52 -15.73
C ALA A 7 10.94 -23.00 -14.53
N GLY A 8 11.34 -21.72 -14.60
CA GLY A 8 11.86 -20.98 -13.45
C GLY A 8 10.73 -20.78 -12.44
N SER A 9 11.03 -20.99 -11.17
CA SER A 9 10.07 -20.93 -10.08
C SER A 9 9.58 -19.49 -9.83
N ASP A 10 8.43 -19.15 -10.42
CA ASP A 10 7.65 -17.94 -10.14
C ASP A 10 6.97 -18.04 -8.76
N THR A 11 7.73 -18.01 -7.68
CA THR A 11 7.13 -17.92 -6.34
C THR A 11 7.18 -16.46 -5.88
N PRO A 12 6.03 -15.79 -5.67
CA PRO A 12 6.01 -14.40 -5.26
C PRO A 12 6.57 -14.23 -3.83
N PRO A 13 7.08 -13.04 -3.48
CA PRO A 13 7.69 -12.79 -2.19
C PRO A 13 6.67 -12.98 -1.05
N ARG A 14 6.99 -13.89 -0.12
CA ARG A 14 6.20 -14.18 1.08
C ARG A 14 6.61 -13.23 2.21
N VAL A 15 5.65 -12.73 2.98
CA VAL A 15 5.93 -11.96 4.19
C VAL A 15 5.22 -12.59 5.37
N ALA A 16 5.96 -12.78 6.46
CA ALA A 16 5.48 -13.39 7.68
C ALA A 16 4.48 -12.51 8.42
N ALA A 17 3.41 -13.11 8.93
CA ALA A 17 2.55 -12.51 9.94
C ALA A 17 2.70 -13.32 11.24
N ALA A 18 3.09 -12.68 12.34
CA ALA A 18 3.13 -13.34 13.64
C ALA A 18 1.71 -13.76 14.06
N GLY A 19 1.43 -15.06 14.02
CA GLY A 19 0.44 -15.72 14.89
C GLY A 19 -1.05 -15.58 14.57
N MET A 20 -1.48 -14.79 13.58
CA MET A 20 -2.91 -14.71 13.22
C MET A 20 -3.13 -14.81 11.71
N ASN A 21 -3.62 -15.97 11.27
CA ASN A 21 -4.18 -16.18 9.94
C ASN A 21 -5.60 -15.58 9.92
N PHE A 22 -5.97 -14.69 8.99
CA PHE A 22 -7.36 -14.21 8.86
C PHE A 22 -8.09 -14.84 7.68
N GLY A 23 -7.65 -16.02 7.24
CA GLY A 23 -8.35 -16.87 6.28
C GLY A 23 -8.37 -16.34 4.84
N LEU A 24 -7.51 -15.39 4.46
CA LEU A 24 -7.46 -14.94 3.07
C LEU A 24 -6.82 -16.00 2.17
N LYS A 25 -7.62 -16.56 1.27
CA LYS A 25 -7.12 -17.33 0.13
C LYS A 25 -6.37 -16.38 -0.80
N THR A 26 -5.18 -16.81 -1.22
CA THR A 26 -4.38 -16.24 -2.31
C THR A 26 -5.27 -15.76 -3.44
N ASP A 27 -5.15 -14.50 -3.86
CA ASP A 27 -5.96 -13.97 -4.96
C ASP A 27 -5.35 -14.34 -6.31
N SER A 28 -5.31 -15.65 -6.60
CA SER A 28 -4.92 -16.16 -7.93
C SER A 28 -5.77 -15.54 -9.05
N THR A 29 -7.01 -15.15 -8.73
CA THR A 29 -7.92 -14.51 -9.69
C THR A 29 -7.51 -13.07 -10.03
N ALA A 30 -6.80 -12.36 -9.14
CA ALA A 30 -6.26 -11.03 -9.44
C ALA A 30 -5.16 -11.13 -10.50
N GLN A 31 -4.22 -12.05 -10.31
CA GLN A 31 -3.10 -12.23 -11.24
C GLN A 31 -3.60 -12.56 -12.64
N GLU A 32 -4.53 -13.51 -12.76
CA GLU A 32 -5.14 -13.88 -14.05
C GLU A 32 -5.93 -12.73 -14.69
N ARG A 33 -6.61 -11.90 -13.88
CA ARG A 33 -7.39 -10.75 -14.39
C ARG A 33 -6.47 -9.71 -14.99
N TRP A 34 -5.39 -9.34 -14.29
CA TRP A 34 -4.44 -8.33 -14.76
C TRP A 34 -3.55 -8.85 -15.90
N ALA A 35 -3.21 -10.14 -15.92
CA ALA A 35 -2.55 -10.77 -17.06
C ALA A 35 -3.40 -10.67 -18.33
N ARG A 36 -4.71 -10.96 -18.23
CA ARG A 36 -5.65 -10.83 -19.35
C ARG A 36 -5.78 -9.39 -19.84
N PHE A 37 -5.86 -8.43 -18.92
CA PHE A 37 -5.89 -7.01 -19.27
C PHE A 37 -4.60 -6.58 -19.97
N ALA A 38 -3.44 -7.04 -19.50
CA ALA A 38 -2.15 -6.73 -20.09
C ALA A 38 -1.99 -7.30 -21.51
N SER A 39 -2.53 -8.49 -21.78
CA SER A 39 -2.49 -9.15 -23.09
C SER A 39 -3.59 -8.70 -24.06
N ASP A 40 -4.51 -7.84 -23.62
CA ASP A 40 -5.62 -7.41 -24.46
C ASP A 40 -5.14 -6.43 -25.54
N GLU A 41 -5.34 -6.80 -26.82
CA GLU A 41 -4.95 -6.00 -27.98
C GLU A 41 -6.10 -5.14 -28.53
N THR A 42 -7.30 -5.19 -27.91
CA THR A 42 -8.44 -4.40 -28.37
C THR A 42 -8.14 -2.90 -28.27
N VAL A 43 -8.45 -2.18 -29.34
CA VAL A 43 -8.34 -0.72 -29.43
C VAL A 43 -9.76 -0.15 -29.56
N PRO A 44 -10.27 0.59 -28.57
CA PRO A 44 -11.61 1.13 -28.67
C PRO A 44 -11.68 2.23 -29.74
N SER A 45 -12.75 2.22 -30.53
CA SER A 45 -12.97 3.21 -31.59
C SER A 45 -13.41 4.56 -31.02
N GLY A 46 -12.96 5.67 -31.63
CA GLY A 46 -13.39 7.02 -31.25
C GLY A 46 -12.76 7.57 -29.97
N VAL A 47 -11.74 6.91 -29.44
CA VAL A 47 -10.98 7.32 -28.26
C VAL A 47 -9.87 8.29 -28.65
N ALA A 48 -9.61 9.30 -27.80
CA ALA A 48 -8.55 10.26 -28.07
C ALA A 48 -7.15 9.62 -27.99
N GLU A 49 -6.18 10.13 -28.75
CA GLU A 49 -4.81 9.57 -28.77
C GLU A 49 -4.17 9.55 -27.37
N ALA A 50 -4.43 10.56 -26.54
CA ALA A 50 -3.94 10.62 -25.17
C ALA A 50 -4.49 9.48 -24.30
N GLU A 51 -5.78 9.15 -24.43
CA GLU A 51 -6.43 8.04 -23.72
C GLU A 51 -5.92 6.69 -24.22
N LEU A 52 -5.67 6.55 -25.53
CA LEU A 52 -5.07 5.35 -26.10
C LEU A 52 -3.63 5.14 -25.61
N ARG A 53 -2.84 6.21 -25.50
CA ARG A 53 -1.50 6.16 -24.92
C ARG A 53 -1.54 5.74 -23.46
N LEU A 54 -2.48 6.29 -22.68
CA LEU A 54 -2.69 5.90 -21.29
C LEU A 54 -3.06 4.41 -21.17
N LEU A 55 -4.00 3.93 -22.00
CA LEU A 55 -4.40 2.51 -21.99
C LEU A 55 -3.21 1.59 -22.29
N ARG A 56 -2.39 1.91 -23.29
CA ARG A 56 -1.18 1.14 -23.63
C ARG A 56 -0.19 1.11 -22.48
N ALA A 57 0.11 2.26 -21.87
CA ALA A 57 1.02 2.35 -20.74
C ALA A 57 0.49 1.56 -19.52
N ALA A 58 -0.82 1.62 -19.26
CA ALA A 58 -1.47 0.88 -18.19
C ALA A 58 -1.40 -0.64 -18.41
N ARG A 59 -1.61 -1.12 -19.64
CA ARG A 59 -1.48 -2.56 -19.98
C ARG A 59 -0.04 -3.05 -19.79
N GLN A 60 0.95 -2.26 -20.19
CA GLN A 60 2.36 -2.60 -19.95
C GLN A 60 2.66 -2.69 -18.44
N ALA A 61 2.28 -1.67 -17.67
CA ALA A 61 2.47 -1.67 -16.22
C ALA A 61 1.75 -2.86 -15.54
N ALA A 62 0.53 -3.20 -15.99
CA ALA A 62 -0.25 -4.30 -15.46
C ALA A 62 0.43 -5.67 -15.61
N SER A 63 1.24 -5.87 -16.65
CA SER A 63 1.99 -7.12 -16.85
C SER A 63 3.04 -7.41 -15.76
N HIS A 64 3.40 -6.39 -14.98
CA HIS A 64 4.39 -6.45 -13.91
C HIS A 64 3.76 -6.37 -12.50
N LEU A 65 2.43 -6.32 -12.42
CA LEU A 65 1.75 -6.36 -11.13
C LEU A 65 1.95 -7.73 -10.50
N HIS A 66 2.33 -7.68 -9.23
CA HIS A 66 2.37 -8.85 -8.37
C HIS A 66 1.48 -8.56 -7.19
N PHE A 67 0.58 -9.49 -6.87
CA PHE A 67 -0.24 -9.38 -5.68
C PHE A 67 0.31 -10.33 -4.62
N LEU A 68 0.23 -9.95 -3.33
CA LEU A 68 0.68 -10.82 -2.26
C LEU A 68 -0.09 -12.13 -2.32
N GLU A 69 0.66 -13.21 -2.42
CA GLU A 69 0.26 -14.44 -1.78
C GLU A 69 0.46 -14.25 -0.28
N LEU A 70 -0.63 -13.97 0.43
CA LEU A 70 -0.63 -14.01 1.89
C LEU A 70 -0.64 -15.48 2.33
N ALA A 71 0.48 -16.17 2.12
CA ALA A 71 0.73 -17.48 2.68
C ALA A 71 1.13 -17.30 4.15
N VAL A 72 0.24 -17.69 5.05
CA VAL A 72 0.53 -17.70 6.49
C VAL A 72 1.44 -18.90 6.76
N VAL A 73 2.73 -18.63 6.90
CA VAL A 73 3.74 -19.60 7.32
C VAL A 73 3.94 -19.50 8.84
N SER A 74 4.00 -20.64 9.50
CA SER A 74 4.40 -20.76 10.91
C SER A 74 5.81 -20.20 11.13
N GLN A 75 6.15 -19.87 12.38
CA GLN A 75 7.48 -19.37 12.72
C GLN A 75 8.59 -20.39 12.39
N GLU A 76 8.29 -21.69 12.51
CA GLU A 76 9.20 -22.79 12.10
C GLU A 76 9.38 -22.84 10.57
N GLU A 77 8.32 -22.64 9.78
CA GLU A 77 8.44 -22.56 8.32
C GLU A 77 9.28 -21.35 7.88
N LEU A 78 9.20 -20.23 8.60
CA LEU A 78 10.02 -19.04 8.37
C LEU A 78 11.51 -19.25 8.57
N GLU A 79 11.86 -19.97 9.64
CA GLU A 79 13.25 -20.25 9.99
C GLU A 79 13.87 -21.26 9.00
N SER A 80 13.04 -22.12 8.40
CA SER A 80 13.45 -23.11 7.40
C SER A 80 13.55 -22.56 5.96
N SER A 81 12.84 -21.48 5.62
CA SER A 81 12.87 -20.91 4.26
C SER A 81 14.09 -20.00 4.05
N HIS A 82 15.17 -20.56 3.52
CA HIS A 82 16.42 -19.83 3.23
C HIS A 82 16.42 -19.04 1.90
N ASP A 83 15.28 -18.92 1.20
CA ASP A 83 15.27 -18.61 -0.24
C ASP A 83 14.61 -17.29 -0.69
N CYS A 84 14.26 -16.37 0.21
CA CYS A 84 13.78 -15.04 -0.21
C CYS A 84 14.92 -14.01 -0.30
N SER A 85 15.71 -14.08 -1.37
CA SER A 85 16.44 -12.90 -1.85
C SER A 85 15.54 -12.11 -2.79
N PRO A 86 15.28 -10.80 -2.57
CA PRO A 86 14.61 -10.00 -3.58
C PRO A 86 15.53 -9.90 -4.81
N ALA A 87 14.94 -9.98 -6.00
CA ALA A 87 15.61 -9.81 -7.30
C ALA A 87 16.08 -8.35 -7.54
N TRP A 88 16.70 -7.73 -6.53
CA TRP A 88 17.23 -6.37 -6.58
C TRP A 88 18.76 -6.43 -6.58
N SER A 89 19.36 -6.25 -7.77
CA SER A 89 20.81 -6.23 -8.01
C SER A 89 21.40 -4.81 -7.96
N GLY A 90 20.85 -3.94 -7.09
CA GLY A 90 21.42 -2.62 -6.83
C GLY A 90 22.51 -2.66 -5.74
N PRO A 91 23.51 -1.76 -5.78
CA PRO A 91 24.59 -1.76 -4.78
C PRO A 91 24.04 -1.43 -3.39
N VAL A 92 24.19 -2.39 -2.47
CA VAL A 92 23.99 -2.20 -1.04
C VAL A 92 25.12 -1.30 -0.55
N MET A 93 24.81 -0.09 -0.07
CA MET A 93 25.78 0.71 0.68
C MET A 93 26.17 -0.08 1.94
N MET A 94 27.40 -0.59 1.95
CA MET A 94 28.02 -1.20 3.14
C MET A 94 28.09 -0.16 4.25
N GLY A 95 27.35 -0.37 5.34
CA GLY A 95 27.43 0.54 6.49
C GLY A 95 26.50 0.31 7.67
N VAL A 96 25.53 -0.62 7.63
CA VAL A 96 24.68 -0.90 8.80
C VAL A 96 24.49 -2.41 8.99
N PRO A 97 24.94 -3.00 10.12
CA PRO A 97 24.74 -4.41 10.39
C PRO A 97 23.25 -4.71 10.68
N GLY A 98 22.70 -5.68 9.96
CA GLY A 98 21.65 -6.59 10.43
C GLY A 98 20.26 -6.01 10.73
N ARG A 99 19.38 -5.93 9.72
CA ARG A 99 17.94 -6.17 9.93
C ARG A 99 17.43 -7.12 8.86
N ARG A 100 17.13 -8.36 9.23
CA ARG A 100 16.31 -9.24 8.38
C ARG A 100 14.89 -8.66 8.36
N LYS A 101 14.56 -7.86 7.35
CA LYS A 101 13.23 -7.25 7.13
C LYS A 101 12.17 -8.25 6.61
N ALA A 102 12.50 -9.53 6.51
CA ALA A 102 11.63 -10.55 5.90
C ALA A 102 10.30 -10.80 6.64
N GLY A 103 10.13 -10.26 7.87
CA GLY A 103 8.93 -10.43 8.68
C GLY A 103 7.94 -9.25 8.69
N VAL A 104 8.18 -8.18 7.94
CA VAL A 104 7.33 -6.97 7.98
C VAL A 104 6.95 -6.54 6.56
N LEU A 105 5.68 -6.25 6.34
CA LEU A 105 5.10 -5.89 5.03
C LEU A 105 5.44 -4.46 4.58
N GLU A 106 6.24 -3.73 5.35
CA GLU A 106 6.66 -2.34 5.09
C GLU A 106 7.33 -2.11 3.73
N CYS A 107 8.00 -3.12 3.19
CA CYS A 107 8.68 -3.01 1.90
C CYS A 107 7.89 -3.63 0.75
N TYR A 108 6.71 -4.20 1.03
CA TYR A 108 5.90 -4.81 -0.01
C TYR A 108 5.04 -3.75 -0.72
N SER A 109 4.97 -3.85 -2.05
CA SER A 109 4.06 -3.07 -2.88
C SER A 109 3.66 -3.92 -4.10
N PRO A 110 2.38 -3.90 -4.53
CA PRO A 110 1.99 -4.59 -5.76
C PRO A 110 2.71 -4.08 -7.01
N PHE A 111 3.24 -2.86 -6.92
CA PHE A 111 3.93 -2.15 -7.99
C PHE A 111 5.46 -2.34 -7.95
N SER A 112 5.99 -3.17 -7.03
CA SER A 112 7.43 -3.39 -6.88
C SER A 112 8.07 -3.99 -8.14
N GLY A 113 7.33 -4.82 -8.89
CA GLY A 113 7.80 -5.42 -10.14
C GLY A 113 7.82 -4.49 -11.34
N ILE A 114 7.15 -3.33 -11.28
CA ILE A 114 7.05 -2.41 -12.41
C ILE A 114 8.37 -1.63 -12.56
N PRO A 115 9.07 -1.75 -13.71
CA PRO A 115 10.27 -0.96 -13.99
C PRO A 115 10.02 0.54 -13.92
N LEU A 116 11.02 1.30 -13.44
CA LEU A 116 10.92 2.76 -13.30
C LEU A 116 10.49 3.45 -14.60
N ARG A 117 11.02 3.02 -15.75
CA ARG A 117 10.64 3.55 -17.06
C ARG A 117 9.14 3.46 -17.31
N GLN A 118 8.51 2.33 -16.99
CA GLN A 118 7.08 2.14 -17.17
C GLN A 118 6.25 2.94 -16.17
N LYS A 119 6.74 3.11 -14.93
CA LYS A 119 6.10 4.01 -13.94
C LYS A 119 6.06 5.44 -14.47
N VAL A 120 7.17 5.92 -15.02
CA VAL A 120 7.27 7.26 -15.63
C VAL A 120 6.34 7.36 -16.84
N GLU A 121 6.37 6.40 -17.75
CA GLU A 121 5.51 6.41 -18.94
C GLU A 121 4.01 6.42 -18.61
N LEU A 122 3.59 5.61 -17.64
CA LEU A 122 2.22 5.60 -17.15
C LEU A 122 1.82 6.95 -16.54
N THR A 123 2.71 7.54 -15.73
CA THR A 123 2.48 8.83 -15.09
C THR A 123 2.37 9.95 -16.13
N ASP A 124 3.30 10.01 -17.08
CA ASP A 124 3.30 11.01 -18.15
C ASP A 124 2.04 10.91 -19.01
N ALA A 125 1.62 9.68 -19.36
CA ALA A 125 0.39 9.47 -20.11
C ALA A 125 -0.86 9.86 -19.29
N ALA A 126 -0.90 9.54 -17.99
CA ALA A 126 -2.00 9.91 -17.11
C ALA A 126 -2.14 11.43 -16.95
N LEU A 127 -1.03 12.17 -16.97
CA LEU A 127 -1.05 13.63 -16.92
C LEU A 127 -1.67 14.27 -18.17
N GLN A 128 -1.77 13.55 -19.29
CA GLN A 128 -2.41 14.05 -20.52
C GLN A 128 -3.93 13.80 -20.56
N VAL A 129 -4.47 12.99 -19.64
CA VAL A 129 -5.88 12.66 -19.57
C VAL A 129 -6.46 13.27 -18.30
N ARG A 130 -7.40 14.22 -18.45
CA ARG A 130 -7.90 15.04 -17.33
C ARG A 130 -8.44 14.22 -16.17
N GLU A 131 -9.18 13.15 -16.46
CA GLU A 131 -9.78 12.26 -15.47
C GLU A 131 -8.70 11.47 -14.71
N ALA A 132 -7.67 10.99 -15.41
CA ALA A 132 -6.54 10.30 -14.80
C ALA A 132 -5.66 11.24 -13.97
N GLN A 133 -5.42 12.46 -14.46
CA GLN A 133 -4.72 13.51 -13.71
C GLN A 133 -5.44 13.81 -12.39
N ARG A 134 -6.77 13.93 -12.40
CA ARG A 134 -7.59 14.13 -11.20
C ARG A 134 -7.54 12.93 -10.25
N ALA A 135 -7.62 11.72 -10.77
CA ALA A 135 -7.53 10.50 -9.96
C ALA A 135 -6.16 10.38 -9.26
N MET A 136 -5.07 10.65 -9.98
CA MET A 136 -3.72 10.67 -9.41
C MET A 136 -3.58 11.80 -8.38
N GLY A 137 -4.07 13.00 -8.70
CA GLY A 137 -4.06 14.15 -7.79
C GLY A 137 -4.83 13.89 -6.50
N ALA A 138 -5.93 13.12 -6.53
CA ALA A 138 -6.68 12.74 -5.34
C ALA A 138 -5.86 11.84 -4.40
N LEU A 139 -5.20 10.80 -4.93
CA LEU A 139 -4.39 9.88 -4.12
C LEU A 139 -3.09 10.51 -3.63
N VAL A 140 -2.39 11.27 -4.47
CA VAL A 140 -1.18 12.00 -4.06
C VAL A 140 -1.54 13.12 -3.08
N GLY A 141 -2.65 13.81 -3.32
CA GLY A 141 -3.16 14.87 -2.46
C GLY A 141 -3.52 14.37 -1.06
N LEU A 142 -4.12 13.17 -0.96
CA LEU A 142 -4.33 12.47 0.31
C LEU A 142 -3.01 12.36 1.10
N ALA A 143 -1.97 11.78 0.46
CA ALA A 143 -0.67 11.56 1.10
C ALA A 143 0.04 12.86 1.50
N VAL A 144 -0.03 13.88 0.64
CA VAL A 144 0.55 15.20 0.92
C VAL A 144 -0.17 15.87 2.08
N ALA A 145 -1.50 15.87 2.09
CA ALA A 145 -2.29 16.50 3.13
C ALA A 145 -2.10 15.81 4.49
N ASP A 146 -2.10 14.48 4.51
CA ASP A 146 -1.82 13.66 5.69
C ASP A 146 -0.42 14.00 6.26
N ALA A 147 0.63 13.89 5.44
CA ALA A 147 2.00 14.15 5.89
C ALA A 147 2.23 15.60 6.36
N LEU A 148 1.51 16.58 5.80
CA LEU A 148 1.56 17.98 6.24
C LEU A 148 0.73 18.24 7.50
N GLY A 149 -0.39 17.55 7.66
CA GLY A 149 -1.32 17.71 8.78
C GLY A 149 -0.87 17.01 10.06
N ALA A 150 -0.29 15.81 9.95
CA ALA A 150 0.10 14.98 11.08
C ALA A 150 0.97 15.67 12.15
N PRO A 151 1.93 16.55 11.80
CA PRO A 151 2.69 17.31 12.80
C PRO A 151 1.85 18.27 13.67
N PHE A 152 0.66 18.68 13.22
CA PHE A 152 -0.22 19.63 13.90
C PHE A 152 -1.45 18.98 14.54
N GLU A 153 -1.59 17.66 14.45
CA GLU A 153 -2.68 16.92 15.05
C GLU A 153 -2.77 17.15 16.57
N PHE A 154 -4.01 17.20 17.09
CA PHE A 154 -4.36 17.49 18.49
C PHE A 154 -3.98 18.90 18.99
N LEU A 155 -3.69 19.83 18.09
CA LEU A 155 -3.71 21.26 18.43
C LEU A 155 -5.16 21.77 18.39
N GLU A 156 -5.43 22.83 19.13
CA GLU A 156 -6.73 23.49 19.10
C GLU A 156 -6.94 24.17 17.73
N ALA A 157 -8.14 24.00 17.17
CA ALA A 157 -8.54 24.79 16.01
C ALA A 157 -8.72 26.25 16.44
N VAL A 158 -8.14 27.16 15.68
CA VAL A 158 -8.13 28.60 15.99
C VAL A 158 -8.56 29.41 14.78
N ASP A 159 -9.39 30.43 15.00
CA ASP A 159 -9.83 31.36 13.93
C ASP A 159 -8.76 32.40 13.56
N ARG A 160 -7.74 32.53 14.40
CA ARG A 160 -6.60 33.43 14.19
C ARG A 160 -5.32 32.62 14.30
N GLU A 161 -4.39 32.87 13.38
CA GLU A 161 -3.11 32.17 13.31
C GLU A 161 -2.35 32.22 14.65
N ASP A 162 -2.06 31.05 15.23
CA ASP A 162 -1.15 30.95 16.36
C ASP A 162 0.29 30.97 15.86
N ARG A 163 1.00 32.07 16.12
CA ARG A 163 2.40 32.22 15.70
C ARG A 163 3.33 31.17 16.32
N ARG A 164 2.93 30.50 17.41
CA ARG A 164 3.70 29.41 18.04
C ARG A 164 3.51 28.09 17.31
N HIS A 165 2.38 27.88 16.65
CA HIS A 165 1.99 26.63 16.00
C HIS A 165 1.48 26.92 14.58
N ARG A 166 2.38 26.90 13.59
CA ARG A 166 2.04 27.22 12.20
C ARG A 166 2.90 26.49 11.18
N PHE A 167 2.45 26.46 9.93
CA PHE A 167 3.29 26.08 8.80
C PHE A 167 3.78 27.33 8.07
N ASP A 168 5.10 27.51 7.99
CA ASP A 168 5.70 28.63 7.28
C ASP A 168 5.82 28.33 5.79
N LEU A 169 5.00 29.01 4.99
CA LEU A 169 4.97 28.86 3.53
C LEU A 169 6.21 29.43 2.83
N ALA A 170 6.94 30.37 3.44
CA ALA A 170 8.15 30.92 2.84
C ALA A 170 9.32 29.93 2.94
N THR A 171 9.37 29.16 4.03
CA THR A 171 10.44 28.19 4.28
C THR A 171 10.03 26.74 4.08
N PHE A 172 8.73 26.47 3.86
CA PHE A 172 8.11 25.15 3.81
C PHE A 172 8.43 24.28 5.04
N LYS A 173 8.36 24.89 6.23
CA LYS A 173 8.69 24.22 7.50
C LYS A 173 7.61 24.41 8.55
N PRO A 174 7.35 23.38 9.38
CA PRO A 174 6.50 23.54 10.55
C PRO A 174 7.22 24.33 11.65
N ILE A 175 6.48 25.17 12.35
CA ILE A 175 6.92 25.94 13.51
C ILE A 175 6.09 25.50 14.72
N GLY A 176 6.79 25.05 15.75
CA GLY A 176 6.20 24.47 16.97
C GLY A 176 5.24 23.31 16.73
N PRO A 177 5.52 22.33 15.85
CA PRO A 177 4.60 21.21 15.67
C PRO A 177 4.46 20.41 16.97
N LYS A 178 3.24 19.99 17.31
CA LYS A 178 3.00 19.07 18.43
C LYS A 178 3.64 17.71 18.14
N ASN A 179 3.49 17.24 16.90
CA ASN A 179 4.07 16.03 16.31
C ASN A 179 4.08 14.86 17.30
N LYS A 180 2.90 14.52 17.86
CA LYS A 180 2.72 13.48 18.88
C LYS A 180 3.36 12.15 18.44
N PHE A 181 3.24 11.84 17.15
CA PHE A 181 3.78 10.62 16.55
C PHE A 181 5.21 10.75 16.02
N ARG A 182 5.91 11.87 16.21
CA ARG A 182 7.31 12.08 15.79
C ARG A 182 7.57 11.68 14.32
N VAL A 183 6.65 12.01 13.42
CA VAL A 183 6.82 11.75 11.98
C VAL A 183 7.91 12.66 11.42
N LYS A 184 8.68 12.15 10.45
CA LYS A 184 9.63 12.91 9.64
C LYS A 184 8.91 13.58 8.46
N PRO A 185 9.47 14.63 7.86
CA PRO A 185 8.89 15.24 6.66
C PRO A 185 8.60 14.20 5.57
N GLY A 186 7.38 14.22 5.05
CA GLY A 186 6.91 13.30 4.01
C GLY A 186 6.41 11.94 4.51
N GLN A 187 6.52 11.63 5.82
CA GLN A 187 5.89 10.44 6.38
C GLN A 187 4.40 10.70 6.68
N TRP A 188 3.55 9.83 6.16
CA TRP A 188 2.09 9.84 6.34
C TRP A 188 1.62 8.91 7.48
N THR A 189 0.34 9.00 7.86
CA THR A 189 -0.30 8.24 8.94
C THR A 189 -1.31 7.21 8.39
N ASP A 190 -2.32 6.89 9.20
CA ASP A 190 -3.42 6.00 8.91
C ASP A 190 -4.26 6.42 7.70
N ASP A 191 -4.52 7.71 7.48
CA ASP A 191 -5.30 8.18 6.32
C ASP A 191 -4.74 7.64 5.00
N THR A 192 -3.45 7.86 4.77
CA THR A 192 -2.77 7.36 3.57
C THR A 192 -2.61 5.85 3.58
N SER A 193 -2.21 5.28 4.73
CA SER A 193 -1.96 3.83 4.80
C SER A 193 -3.23 3.01 4.54
N MET A 194 -4.36 3.44 5.10
CA MET A 194 -5.67 2.85 4.85
C MET A 194 -6.16 3.14 3.42
N GLY A 195 -5.94 4.35 2.90
CA GLY A 195 -6.22 4.67 1.49
C GLY A 195 -5.49 3.76 0.51
N LEU A 196 -4.20 3.49 0.74
CA LEU A 196 -3.40 2.56 -0.05
C LEU A 196 -3.89 1.11 0.11
N CYS A 197 -4.24 0.69 1.34
CA CYS A 197 -4.83 -0.63 1.57
C CYS A 197 -6.14 -0.82 0.80
N LEU A 198 -7.00 0.20 0.74
CA LEU A 198 -8.23 0.17 -0.04
C LEU A 198 -7.94 0.12 -1.54
N ALA A 199 -6.99 0.94 -2.03
CA ALA A 199 -6.58 0.91 -3.43
C ALA A 199 -6.08 -0.49 -3.84
N ASP A 200 -5.25 -1.12 -3.01
CA ASP A 200 -4.75 -2.46 -3.26
C ASP A 200 -5.87 -3.52 -3.21
N SER A 201 -6.87 -3.35 -2.34
CA SER A 201 -8.06 -4.21 -2.31
C SER A 201 -8.86 -4.09 -3.60
N LEU A 202 -9.09 -2.87 -4.09
CA LEU A 202 -9.82 -2.63 -5.34
C LEU A 202 -9.08 -3.23 -6.54
N LEU A 203 -7.75 -3.11 -6.58
CA LEU A 203 -6.93 -3.72 -7.64
C LEU A 203 -6.99 -5.25 -7.59
N ALA A 204 -6.84 -5.84 -6.41
CA ALA A 204 -6.88 -7.30 -6.24
C ALA A 204 -8.28 -7.87 -6.54
N ARG A 205 -9.33 -7.27 -5.96
CA ARG A 205 -10.69 -7.83 -6.01
C ARG A 205 -11.51 -7.37 -7.21
N GLY A 206 -11.10 -6.28 -7.87
CA GLY A 206 -11.82 -5.67 -9.00
C GLY A 206 -13.15 -5.01 -8.60
N ARG A 207 -13.41 -4.90 -7.30
CA ARG A 207 -14.61 -4.32 -6.67
C ARG A 207 -14.33 -4.06 -5.20
N TYR A 208 -15.21 -3.31 -4.54
CA TYR A 208 -15.16 -3.19 -3.09
C TYR A 208 -15.38 -4.55 -2.42
N ASN A 209 -14.55 -4.87 -1.43
CA ASN A 209 -14.64 -6.08 -0.62
C ASN A 209 -14.24 -5.74 0.82
N GLY A 210 -15.23 -5.58 1.69
CA GLY A 210 -15.00 -5.17 3.08
C GLY A 210 -14.17 -6.18 3.89
N SER A 211 -14.31 -7.48 3.61
CA SER A 211 -13.51 -8.52 4.27
C SER A 211 -12.03 -8.39 3.91
N ASP A 212 -11.71 -8.25 2.61
CA ASP A 212 -10.33 -8.05 2.13
C ASP A 212 -9.75 -6.73 2.65
N THR A 213 -10.55 -5.66 2.64
CA THR A 213 -10.15 -4.34 3.17
C THR A 213 -9.77 -4.43 4.64
N ARG A 214 -10.59 -5.07 5.48
CA ARG A 214 -10.31 -5.24 6.91
C ARG A 214 -9.03 -6.04 7.17
N VAL A 215 -8.76 -7.08 6.37
CA VAL A 215 -7.51 -7.83 6.50
C VAL A 215 -6.31 -7.01 6.06
N ARG A 216 -6.41 -6.18 5.01
CA ARG A 216 -5.33 -5.26 4.64
C ARG A 216 -5.08 -4.21 5.72
N TYR A 217 -6.13 -3.69 6.36
CA TYR A 217 -6.00 -2.79 7.52
C TYR A 217 -5.35 -3.50 8.71
N HIS A 218 -5.71 -4.77 8.96
CA HIS A 218 -5.01 -5.59 9.95
C HIS A 218 -3.51 -5.71 9.61
N ASN A 219 -3.17 -6.05 8.37
CA ASN A 219 -1.79 -6.17 7.91
C ASN A 219 -1.04 -4.84 7.97
N TRP A 220 -1.70 -3.73 7.68
CA TRP A 220 -1.11 -2.41 7.91
C TRP A 220 -0.80 -2.23 9.38
N TRP A 221 -1.80 -2.38 10.26
CA TRP A 221 -1.62 -2.06 11.67
C TRP A 221 -0.61 -2.95 12.38
N PHE A 222 -0.67 -4.26 12.16
CA PHE A 222 0.12 -5.24 12.90
C PHE A 222 1.40 -5.66 12.19
N LEU A 223 1.48 -5.53 10.86
CA LEU A 223 2.60 -6.01 10.05
C LEU A 223 3.25 -4.90 9.21
N GLY A 224 2.80 -3.65 9.37
CA GLY A 224 3.37 -2.48 8.72
C GLY A 224 3.16 -2.37 7.21
N TYR A 225 2.20 -3.12 6.64
CA TYR A 225 1.84 -2.99 5.23
C TYR A 225 1.43 -1.55 4.87
N ASN A 226 1.93 -1.00 3.76
CA ASN A 226 1.67 0.37 3.31
C ASN A 226 2.08 1.51 4.28
N ASN A 227 2.95 1.23 5.26
CA ASN A 227 3.51 2.27 6.14
C ASN A 227 4.51 3.19 5.43
N ALA A 228 4.63 4.43 5.93
CA ALA A 228 5.65 5.39 5.52
C ALA A 228 7.06 5.15 6.11
N PHE A 229 7.23 4.08 6.90
CA PHE A 229 8.40 3.91 7.78
C PHE A 229 9.44 2.91 7.29
N GLY A 230 9.31 2.36 6.08
CA GLY A 230 10.21 1.31 5.58
C GLY A 230 11.70 1.68 5.51
N ASN A 231 12.05 2.97 5.55
CA ASN A 231 13.43 3.49 5.61
C ASN A 231 13.82 4.05 6.99
N ASP A 232 13.02 3.79 8.02
CA ASP A 232 13.22 4.26 9.38
C ASP A 232 13.59 3.10 10.34
N ASN A 233 13.96 3.45 11.57
CA ASN A 233 14.11 2.50 12.66
C ASN A 233 12.77 2.09 13.29
N ARG A 234 11.71 2.87 13.02
CA ARG A 234 10.32 2.58 13.42
C ARG A 234 9.75 1.45 12.58
N THR A 235 9.11 0.50 13.24
CA THR A 235 8.45 -0.65 12.60
C THR A 235 6.95 -0.74 12.93
N GLY A 236 6.39 0.27 13.58
CA GLY A 236 5.02 0.29 14.07
C GLY A 236 4.17 1.33 13.35
N SER A 237 2.96 0.94 13.00
CA SER A 237 1.93 1.81 12.41
C SER A 237 1.41 2.84 13.42
N ILE A 238 0.89 3.96 12.94
CA ILE A 238 0.42 5.08 13.77
C ILE A 238 -0.94 5.58 13.30
N GLY A 239 -1.62 6.37 14.14
CA GLY A 239 -2.87 7.04 13.76
C GLY A 239 -4.14 6.19 13.88
N LEU A 240 -4.06 4.89 14.19
CA LEU A 240 -5.25 4.03 14.23
C LEU A 240 -6.34 4.56 15.15
N GLY A 241 -7.49 4.79 14.53
CA GLY A 241 -8.65 5.26 15.23
C GLY A 241 -9.41 4.23 16.05
N GLY A 242 -10.18 4.71 17.03
CA GLY A 242 -10.87 3.87 18.01
C GLY A 242 -11.84 2.86 17.39
N ASN A 243 -12.64 3.27 16.41
CA ASN A 243 -13.64 2.41 15.76
C ASN A 243 -13.00 1.36 14.85
N VAL A 244 -11.97 1.75 14.08
CA VAL A 244 -11.18 0.81 13.29
C VAL A 244 -10.50 -0.21 14.21
N ALA A 245 -9.92 0.24 15.32
CA ALA A 245 -9.32 -0.67 16.31
C ALA A 245 -10.30 -1.69 16.88
N LYS A 246 -11.55 -1.30 17.17
CA LYS A 246 -12.61 -2.25 17.59
C LYS A 246 -12.91 -3.25 16.48
N SER A 247 -13.06 -2.79 15.24
CA SER A 247 -13.30 -3.64 14.08
C SER A 247 -12.19 -4.68 13.86
N LEU A 248 -10.92 -4.27 13.99
CA LEU A 248 -9.78 -5.18 13.86
C LEU A 248 -9.73 -6.21 14.99
N ARG A 249 -9.99 -5.80 16.25
CA ARG A 249 -10.02 -6.70 17.41
C ARG A 249 -11.16 -7.72 17.36
N ALA A 250 -12.25 -7.40 16.67
CA ALA A 250 -13.37 -8.32 16.48
C ALA A 250 -13.09 -9.42 15.44
N MET A 251 -12.02 -9.31 14.66
CA MET A 251 -11.63 -10.34 13.70
C MET A 251 -11.12 -11.57 14.46
N ARG A 252 -11.52 -12.75 13.99
CA ARG A 252 -11.13 -14.03 14.58
C ARG A 252 -10.06 -14.71 13.72
N PRO A 253 -8.99 -15.25 14.33
CA PRO A 253 -8.03 -16.07 13.60
C PRO A 253 -8.72 -17.26 12.93
N ASN A 254 -8.21 -17.64 11.75
CA ASN A 254 -8.66 -18.69 10.83
C ASN A 254 -10.08 -18.52 10.28
N GLU A 255 -10.71 -17.36 10.49
CA GLU A 255 -12.02 -17.03 9.96
C GLU A 255 -11.91 -15.84 9.01
N ALA A 256 -12.61 -15.90 7.86
CA ALA A 256 -12.75 -14.74 7.00
C ALA A 256 -13.58 -13.68 7.76
N PRO A 257 -13.08 -12.45 7.95
CA PRO A 257 -13.84 -11.45 8.68
C PRO A 257 -15.10 -11.06 7.89
N PRO A 258 -16.23 -10.74 8.56
CA PRO A 258 -17.40 -10.25 7.87
C PRO A 258 -17.09 -8.94 7.13
N PRO A 259 -17.82 -8.63 6.04
CA PRO A 259 -17.54 -7.44 5.22
C PRO A 259 -17.72 -6.14 6.00
N THR A 260 -18.58 -6.13 7.01
CA THR A 260 -18.84 -4.99 7.88
C THR A 260 -18.52 -5.34 9.33
N TYR A 261 -18.31 -4.31 10.14
CA TYR A 261 -18.28 -4.42 11.59
C TYR A 261 -19.40 -3.54 12.15
N ASP A 262 -20.34 -4.17 12.85
CA ASP A 262 -21.46 -3.47 13.44
C ASP A 262 -21.00 -2.81 14.74
N ALA A 263 -20.73 -1.50 14.66
CA ALA A 263 -20.40 -0.71 15.83
C ALA A 263 -21.66 -0.38 16.62
N ALA A 264 -21.57 -0.42 17.95
CA ALA A 264 -22.65 0.05 18.84
C ALA A 264 -22.78 1.59 18.88
N THR A 265 -21.91 2.31 18.17
CA THR A 265 -21.83 3.78 18.13
C THR A 265 -21.96 4.25 16.70
N GLU A 266 -22.67 5.35 16.45
CA GLU A 266 -22.83 5.93 15.10
C GLU A 266 -21.65 6.79 14.64
N ASP A 267 -20.58 6.84 15.43
CA ASP A 267 -19.38 7.58 15.06
C ASP A 267 -18.63 6.86 13.92
N SER A 268 -18.44 7.58 12.82
CA SER A 268 -17.75 7.11 11.62
C SER A 268 -16.27 7.55 11.55
N GLY A 269 -15.73 8.15 12.61
CA GLY A 269 -14.40 8.71 12.66
C GLY A 269 -13.30 7.83 13.27
N ASN A 270 -12.07 8.33 13.17
CA ASN A 270 -10.86 7.74 13.76
C ASN A 270 -10.74 8.10 15.26
N GLY A 271 -11.73 8.76 15.86
CA GLY A 271 -11.73 9.16 17.26
C GLY A 271 -13.13 9.44 17.74
#